data_AF-A0A949ULP5-F1
#
_entry.id   AF-A0A949ULP5-F1
#
_cell.length_a   1.000
_cell.length_b   1.000
_cell.length_c   1.000
_cell.angle_alpha   90.00
_cell.angle_beta   90.00
_cell.angle_gamma   90.00
#
_symmetry.space_group_name_H-M   'P 1'
#
loop_
_entity.id
_entity.type
_entity.pdbx_description
1 polymer ?
#
loop_
_entity_poly.entity_id
_entity_poly.type
_entity_poly.pdbx_seq_one_letter_code
_entity_poly.pdbx_strand_id
1 'polypeptide(L)'
;MLTAVVTSSGSLIEVALYEGASTTETDDEQIEDQVEEELHESLGPEEDLNPIFPEVKEVVWGFGAFIVLALVMRLFLFRKVRDGMTSRYDDIQGDFEEADTLTASARADVAEYEAQVGSVRADAQSRVEAARATLEAERADKVGAVNARISDKRAAAAADVEAARAAARPEVESAVAEVAALAGQLATGKAPDADAVAAAVRSAMGMEVPA
;
A
#
# COMPACT_ATOMS: atom_id res chain seq x y z
N MET A 1 26.83 -33.10 -57.99
CA MET A 1 26.40 -31.90 -57.23
C MET A 1 26.84 -32.09 -55.78
N LEU A 2 27.50 -31.11 -55.16
CA LEU A 2 27.93 -31.20 -53.76
C LEU A 2 26.72 -31.04 -52.84
N THR A 3 26.43 -32.05 -52.03
CA THR A 3 25.37 -31.98 -51.01
C THR A 3 26.03 -31.77 -49.65
N ALA A 4 25.83 -30.60 -49.05
CA ALA A 4 26.33 -30.29 -47.70
C ALA A 4 25.29 -30.73 -46.66
N VAL A 5 25.71 -31.51 -45.67
CA VAL A 5 24.90 -31.82 -44.48
C VAL A 5 25.47 -31.02 -43.32
N VAL A 6 24.66 -30.13 -42.76
CA VAL A 6 25.04 -29.29 -41.61
C VAL A 6 24.40 -29.87 -40.37
N THR A 7 25.21 -30.18 -39.35
CA THR A 7 24.71 -30.58 -38.03
C THR A 7 24.99 -29.47 -37.03
N SER A 8 24.01 -29.13 -36.21
CA SER A 8 24.12 -28.08 -35.20
C SER A 8 23.93 -28.69 -33.82
N SER A 9 24.97 -28.62 -32.99
CA SER A 9 24.92 -29.02 -31.59
C SER A 9 25.56 -27.91 -30.74
N GLY A 10 24.73 -27.08 -30.11
CA GLY A 10 25.18 -25.95 -29.29
C GLY A 10 25.69 -24.74 -30.10
N SER A 11 26.70 -24.03 -29.60
CA SER A 11 27.18 -22.76 -30.19
C SER A 11 28.28 -22.92 -31.26
N LEU A 12 28.55 -24.13 -31.73
CA LEU A 12 29.53 -24.39 -32.79
C LEU A 12 28.85 -25.12 -33.95
N ILE A 13 29.18 -24.71 -35.18
CA ILE A 13 28.66 -25.26 -36.43
C ILE A 13 29.83 -25.92 -37.15
N GLU A 14 29.71 -27.22 -37.41
CA GLU A 14 30.69 -27.99 -38.17
C GLU A 14 30.09 -28.37 -39.53
N VAL A 15 30.83 -28.10 -40.62
CA VAL A 15 30.38 -28.29 -42.00
C VAL A 15 31.35 -29.21 -42.72
N ALA A 16 30.89 -30.40 -43.09
CA ALA A 16 31.65 -31.35 -43.88
C ALA A 16 31.05 -31.46 -45.29
N LEU A 17 31.90 -31.32 -46.32
CA LEU A 17 31.53 -31.42 -47.73
C LEU A 17 31.90 -32.81 -48.25
N TYR A 18 30.94 -33.53 -48.83
CA TYR A 18 31.17 -34.81 -49.50
C TYR A 18 30.96 -34.68 -51.01
N GLU A 19 31.94 -35.13 -51.78
CA GLU A 19 31.94 -35.13 -53.24
C GLU A 19 31.31 -36.43 -53.76
N GLY A 20 30.08 -36.33 -54.29
CA GLY A 20 29.42 -37.42 -54.98
C GLY A 20 29.79 -37.43 -56.46
N ALA A 21 30.71 -38.31 -56.85
CA ALA A 21 31.10 -38.53 -58.24
C ALA A 21 30.04 -39.36 -58.98
N SER A 22 29.66 -38.90 -60.18
CA SER A 22 28.82 -39.62 -61.15
C SER A 22 29.63 -39.99 -62.40
N THR A 23 29.52 -41.27 -62.81
CA THR A 23 29.56 -41.88 -64.16
C THR A 23 30.63 -41.46 -65.18
N THR A 24 31.38 -42.40 -65.79
CA THR A 24 31.23 -42.99 -67.16
C THR A 24 32.50 -43.77 -67.59
N GLU A 25 32.35 -44.92 -68.30
CA GLU A 25 33.23 -45.50 -69.36
C GLU A 25 34.70 -45.94 -69.01
N THR A 26 35.36 -47.02 -69.48
CA THR A 26 35.13 -48.22 -70.31
C THR A 26 36.36 -49.16 -70.12
N ASP A 27 36.23 -50.41 -70.59
CA ASP A 27 37.26 -51.35 -71.11
C ASP A 27 37.94 -52.45 -70.24
N ASP A 28 37.71 -53.67 -70.75
CA ASP A 28 38.57 -54.87 -70.86
C ASP A 28 39.07 -55.61 -69.61
N GLU A 29 38.51 -56.81 -69.36
CA GLU A 29 39.15 -58.06 -69.83
C GLU A 29 38.26 -59.30 -69.59
N GLN A 30 38.02 -60.03 -70.69
CA GLN A 30 37.99 -61.50 -70.84
C GLN A 30 37.13 -62.37 -69.90
N ILE A 31 36.18 -63.11 -70.49
CA ILE A 31 36.21 -64.59 -70.62
C ILE A 31 35.12 -64.98 -71.62
N GLU A 32 35.54 -65.46 -72.79
CA GLU A 32 34.74 -66.32 -73.66
C GLU A 32 34.67 -67.71 -73.02
N ASP A 33 33.48 -68.29 -72.92
CA ASP A 33 33.31 -69.66 -73.42
C ASP A 33 31.86 -69.94 -73.80
N GLN A 34 31.75 -70.71 -74.87
CA GLN A 34 30.58 -70.96 -75.70
C GLN A 34 29.61 -71.95 -75.04
N VAL A 35 28.39 -72.06 -75.57
CA VAL A 35 27.74 -73.31 -76.02
C VAL A 35 26.30 -72.96 -76.46
N GLU A 36 26.04 -73.12 -77.77
CA GLU A 36 24.93 -73.82 -78.46
C GLU A 36 23.49 -73.69 -77.92
N GLU A 37 22.40 -73.81 -78.68
CA GLU A 37 22.06 -73.90 -80.09
C GLU A 37 20.52 -74.04 -80.06
N GLU A 38 19.85 -73.37 -81.00
CA GLU A 38 18.51 -73.65 -81.57
C GLU A 38 17.22 -73.96 -80.76
N LEU A 39 16.16 -73.35 -81.32
CA LEU A 39 14.76 -73.80 -81.43
C LEU A 39 13.88 -73.89 -80.17
N HIS A 40 12.89 -73.01 -80.09
CA HIS A 40 11.51 -73.44 -80.34
C HIS A 40 10.58 -72.27 -80.71
N GLU A 41 9.99 -72.43 -81.88
CA GLU A 41 8.85 -71.72 -82.43
C GLU A 41 7.57 -72.01 -81.62
N SER A 42 6.70 -71.00 -81.47
CA SER A 42 5.22 -71.05 -81.39
C SER A 42 4.55 -70.39 -80.15
N LEU A 43 3.74 -69.36 -80.46
CA LEU A 43 2.50 -68.88 -79.80
C LEU A 43 2.55 -67.77 -78.74
N GLY A 44 2.07 -66.58 -79.14
CA GLY A 44 1.33 -65.64 -78.28
C GLY A 44 1.94 -64.23 -78.19
N PRO A 45 1.13 -63.14 -78.24
CA PRO A 45 1.66 -61.78 -78.23
C PRO A 45 2.08 -61.42 -76.80
N GLU A 46 3.38 -61.23 -76.58
CA GLU A 46 3.86 -60.64 -75.33
C GLU A 46 3.67 -59.12 -75.42
N GLU A 47 2.72 -58.59 -74.64
CA GLU A 47 2.67 -57.16 -74.34
C GLU A 47 3.91 -56.79 -73.53
N ASP A 48 4.77 -55.96 -74.11
CA ASP A 48 5.90 -55.33 -73.45
C ASP A 48 5.46 -54.55 -72.19
N LEU A 49 5.53 -55.22 -71.05
CA LEU A 49 5.44 -54.60 -69.72
C LEU A 49 6.78 -53.91 -69.43
N ASN A 50 6.80 -52.60 -69.61
CA ASN A 50 7.95 -51.74 -69.36
C ASN A 50 8.36 -51.76 -67.86
N PRO A 51 9.55 -52.27 -67.48
CA PRO A 51 9.92 -52.66 -66.10
C PRO A 51 10.16 -51.52 -65.09
N ILE A 52 9.87 -50.27 -65.47
CA ILE A 52 9.99 -49.08 -64.61
C ILE A 52 8.62 -48.47 -64.28
N PHE A 53 7.59 -48.76 -65.09
CA PHE A 53 6.25 -48.23 -64.84
C PHE A 53 5.43 -49.26 -64.04
N PRO A 54 4.97 -48.90 -62.84
CA PRO A 54 4.16 -49.83 -62.04
C PRO A 54 2.86 -50.15 -62.78
N GLU A 55 2.36 -51.37 -62.58
CA GLU A 55 1.09 -51.77 -63.16
C GLU A 55 -0.04 -50.86 -62.64
N VAL A 56 -0.93 -50.40 -63.53
CA VAL A 56 -1.99 -49.42 -63.21
C VAL A 56 -2.83 -49.86 -62.00
N LYS A 57 -3.03 -51.17 -61.83
CA LYS A 57 -3.75 -51.75 -60.69
C LYS A 57 -3.08 -51.49 -59.34
N GLU A 58 -1.74 -51.49 -59.28
CA GLU A 58 -0.98 -51.22 -58.05
C GLU A 58 -1.05 -49.74 -57.68
N VAL A 59 -1.00 -48.85 -58.69
CA VAL A 59 -1.18 -47.41 -58.50
C VAL A 59 -2.58 -47.11 -57.97
N VAL A 60 -3.61 -47.74 -58.51
CA VAL A 60 -5.00 -47.54 -58.05
C VAL A 60 -5.20 -48.05 -56.62
N TRP A 61 -4.66 -49.22 -56.27
CA TRP A 61 -4.76 -49.75 -54.90
C TRP A 61 -3.93 -48.97 -53.89
N GLY A 62 -2.70 -48.58 -54.24
CA GLY A 62 -1.83 -47.76 -53.40
C GLY A 62 -2.41 -46.35 -53.18
N PHE A 63 -2.89 -45.71 -54.25
CA PHE A 63 -3.53 -44.40 -54.18
C PHE A 63 -4.86 -44.47 -53.42
N GLY A 64 -5.66 -45.53 -53.62
CA GLY A 64 -6.89 -45.77 -52.86
C GLY A 64 -6.63 -45.91 -51.36
N ALA A 65 -5.64 -46.72 -50.97
CA ALA A 65 -5.22 -46.86 -49.58
C ALA A 65 -4.70 -45.52 -49.00
N PHE A 66 -3.94 -44.76 -49.79
CA PHE A 66 -3.48 -43.42 -49.39
C PHE A 66 -4.65 -42.45 -49.17
N ILE A 67 -5.67 -42.44 -50.04
CA ILE A 67 -6.85 -41.58 -49.88
C ILE A 67 -7.64 -41.97 -48.63
N VAL A 68 -7.85 -43.26 -48.37
CA VAL A 68 -8.52 -43.72 -47.15
C VAL A 68 -7.75 -43.26 -45.91
N LEU A 69 -6.42 -43.44 -45.89
CA LEU A 69 -5.57 -42.96 -44.81
C LEU A 69 -5.66 -41.42 -44.66
N ALA A 70 -5.60 -40.68 -45.75
CA ALA A 70 -5.69 -39.22 -45.77
C ALA A 70 -7.04 -38.73 -45.23
N LEU A 71 -8.15 -39.41 -45.54
CA LEU A 71 -9.47 -39.09 -44.99
C LEU A 71 -9.55 -39.38 -43.49
N VAL A 72 -9.01 -40.51 -43.03
CA VAL A 72 -8.94 -40.83 -41.60
C VAL A 72 -8.10 -39.80 -40.85
N MET A 73 -6.93 -39.44 -41.37
CA MET A 73 -6.10 -38.37 -40.80
C MET A 73 -6.81 -37.02 -40.81
N ARG A 74 -7.45 -36.64 -41.93
CA ARG A 74 -8.21 -35.40 -42.05
C ARG A 74 -9.31 -35.31 -40.99
N LEU A 75 -10.01 -36.41 -40.74
CA LEU A 75 -11.12 -36.43 -39.79
C LEU A 75 -10.62 -36.53 -38.36
N PHE A 76 -9.59 -37.32 -38.04
CA PHE A 76 -9.19 -37.55 -36.65
C PHE A 76 -8.06 -36.63 -36.18
N LEU A 77 -6.97 -36.55 -36.95
CA LEU A 77 -5.76 -35.83 -36.53
C LEU A 77 -5.98 -34.32 -36.51
N PHE A 78 -6.57 -33.75 -37.56
CA PHE A 78 -6.83 -32.31 -37.61
C PHE A 78 -7.79 -31.85 -36.51
N ARG A 79 -8.80 -32.66 -36.17
CA ARG A 79 -9.69 -32.36 -35.04
C ARG A 79 -8.90 -32.29 -33.74
N LYS A 80 -8.10 -33.32 -33.43
CA LYS A 80 -7.30 -33.39 -32.20
C LYS A 80 -6.30 -32.22 -32.07
N VAL A 81 -5.63 -31.87 -33.16
CA VAL A 81 -4.65 -30.76 -33.17
C VAL A 81 -5.33 -29.41 -32.99
N ARG A 82 -6.42 -29.16 -33.72
CA ARG A 82 -7.21 -27.93 -33.57
C ARG A 82 -7.75 -27.80 -32.16
N ASP A 83 -8.37 -28.85 -31.62
CA ASP A 83 -8.96 -28.82 -30.28
C ASP A 83 -7.89 -28.57 -29.20
N GLY A 84 -6.68 -29.12 -29.36
CA GLY A 84 -5.55 -28.82 -28.48
C GLY A 84 -5.04 -27.38 -28.59
N MET A 85 -5.00 -26.82 -29.80
CA MET A 85 -4.60 -25.44 -30.03
C MET A 85 -5.63 -24.44 -29.47
N THR A 86 -6.92 -24.73 -29.65
CA THR A 86 -8.02 -23.95 -29.06
C THR A 86 -7.98 -24.01 -27.54
N SER A 87 -7.84 -25.20 -26.93
CA SER A 87 -7.70 -25.33 -25.48
C SER A 87 -6.56 -24.47 -24.93
N ARG A 88 -5.37 -24.53 -25.54
CA ARG A 88 -4.24 -23.71 -25.08
C ARG A 88 -4.49 -22.21 -25.24
N TYR A 89 -5.18 -21.81 -26.30
CA TYR A 89 -5.53 -20.41 -26.52
C TYR A 89 -6.52 -19.93 -25.46
N ASP A 90 -7.56 -20.71 -25.20
CA ASP A 90 -8.59 -20.43 -24.20
C ASP A 90 -7.98 -20.41 -22.79
N ASP A 91 -7.08 -21.35 -22.46
CA ASP A 91 -6.37 -21.38 -21.18
C ASP A 91 -5.50 -20.13 -21.00
N ILE A 92 -4.71 -19.74 -22.01
CA ILE A 92 -3.87 -18.54 -21.96
C ILE A 92 -4.72 -17.28 -21.81
N GLN A 93 -5.81 -17.18 -22.57
CA GLN A 93 -6.72 -16.04 -22.49
C GLN A 93 -7.39 -15.97 -21.10
N GLY A 94 -7.81 -17.11 -20.57
CA GLY A 94 -8.34 -17.23 -19.22
C GLY A 94 -7.33 -16.81 -18.15
N ASP A 95 -6.08 -17.26 -18.25
CA ASP A 95 -5.00 -16.88 -17.32
C ASP A 95 -4.74 -15.36 -17.34
N PHE A 96 -4.79 -14.73 -18.52
CA PHE A 96 -4.64 -13.27 -18.64
C PHE A 96 -5.83 -12.53 -18.02
N GLU A 97 -7.06 -12.97 -18.28
CA GLU A 97 -8.26 -12.37 -17.69
C GLU A 97 -8.29 -12.54 -16.17
N GLU A 98 -7.88 -13.70 -15.66
CA GLU A 98 -7.74 -13.94 -14.22
C GLU A 98 -6.66 -13.05 -13.60
N ALA A 99 -5.50 -12.93 -14.25
CA ALA A 99 -4.42 -12.06 -13.77
C ALA A 99 -4.83 -10.57 -13.77
N ASP A 100 -5.54 -10.13 -14.80
CA ASP A 100 -6.05 -8.76 -14.89
C ASP A 100 -7.11 -8.47 -13.83
N THR A 101 -8.05 -9.40 -13.63
CA THR A 101 -9.09 -9.26 -12.59
C THR A 101 -8.50 -9.29 -11.18
N LEU A 102 -7.54 -10.16 -10.91
CA LEU A 102 -6.81 -10.22 -9.64
C LEU A 102 -5.99 -8.95 -9.39
N THR A 103 -5.32 -8.43 -10.44
CA THR A 103 -4.58 -7.17 -10.33
C THR A 103 -5.53 -5.99 -10.08
N ALA A 104 -6.67 -5.97 -10.76
CA ALA A 104 -7.68 -4.95 -10.58
C ALA A 104 -8.29 -5.00 -9.16
N SER A 105 -8.61 -6.19 -8.65
CA SER A 105 -9.14 -6.35 -7.29
C SER A 105 -8.10 -5.96 -6.24
N ALA A 106 -6.85 -6.39 -6.38
CA ALA A 106 -5.77 -6.02 -5.46
C ALA A 106 -5.53 -4.51 -5.43
N ARG A 107 -5.60 -3.84 -6.59
CA ARG A 107 -5.52 -2.36 -6.66
C ARG A 107 -6.72 -1.70 -6.00
N ALA A 108 -7.92 -2.25 -6.16
CA ALA A 108 -9.11 -1.75 -5.50
C ALA A 108 -9.01 -1.89 -3.97
N ASP A 109 -8.55 -3.04 -3.48
CA ASP A 109 -8.35 -3.30 -2.04
C ASP A 109 -7.32 -2.34 -1.44
N VAL A 110 -6.22 -2.08 -2.14
CA VAL A 110 -5.21 -1.10 -1.72
C VAL A 110 -5.82 0.31 -1.67
N ALA A 111 -6.55 0.72 -2.70
CA ALA A 111 -7.19 2.03 -2.73
C ALA A 111 -8.22 2.19 -1.60
N GLU A 112 -9.00 1.15 -1.30
CA GLU A 112 -9.95 1.15 -0.19
C GLU A 112 -9.23 1.19 1.17
N TYR A 113 -8.14 0.45 1.34
CA TYR A 113 -7.34 0.50 2.57
C TYR A 113 -6.69 1.87 2.77
N GLU A 114 -6.13 2.47 1.72
CA GLU A 114 -5.57 3.82 1.76
C GLU A 114 -6.64 4.87 2.10
N ALA A 115 -7.84 4.74 1.53
CA ALA A 115 -8.97 5.60 1.87
C ALA A 115 -9.39 5.45 3.33
N GLN A 116 -9.45 4.22 3.86
CA GLN A 116 -9.72 3.95 5.27
C GLN A 116 -8.65 4.55 6.18
N VAL A 117 -7.37 4.40 5.86
CA VAL A 117 -6.27 5.01 6.62
C VAL A 117 -6.36 6.54 6.60
N GLY A 118 -6.69 7.13 5.45
CA GLY A 118 -6.92 8.57 5.32
C GLY A 118 -8.08 9.06 6.19
N SER A 119 -9.21 8.35 6.15
CA SER A 119 -10.38 8.58 7.01
C SER A 119 -10.03 8.51 8.50
N VAL A 120 -9.40 7.42 8.95
CA VAL A 120 -9.01 7.25 10.36
C VAL A 120 -8.05 8.34 10.82
N ARG A 121 -7.12 8.77 9.95
CA ARG A 121 -6.20 9.87 10.26
C ARG A 121 -6.93 11.20 10.42
N ALA A 122 -7.89 11.49 9.55
CA ALA A 122 -8.72 12.70 9.63
C ALA A 122 -9.58 12.69 10.90
N ASP A 123 -10.23 11.56 11.21
CA ASP A 123 -11.00 11.38 12.44
C ASP A 123 -10.15 11.52 13.69
N ALA A 124 -8.94 10.95 13.70
CA ALA A 124 -8.01 11.09 14.81
C ALA A 124 -7.58 12.54 15.02
N GLN A 125 -7.28 13.28 13.94
CA GLN A 125 -6.96 14.70 14.01
C GLN A 125 -8.14 15.51 14.57
N SER A 126 -9.35 15.28 14.04
CA SER A 126 -10.57 15.92 14.53
C SER A 126 -10.82 15.65 16.02
N ARG A 127 -10.63 14.41 16.48
CA ARG A 127 -10.76 14.04 17.90
C ARG A 127 -9.73 14.75 18.77
N VAL A 128 -8.48 14.87 18.31
CA VAL A 128 -7.42 15.59 19.04
C VAL A 128 -7.73 17.08 19.12
N GLU A 129 -8.21 17.70 18.05
CA GLU A 129 -8.62 19.10 18.03
C GLU A 129 -9.81 19.36 18.96
N ALA A 130 -10.83 18.50 18.90
CA ALA A 130 -11.98 18.59 19.80
C ALA A 130 -11.57 18.43 21.27
N ALA A 131 -10.69 17.47 21.58
CA ALA A 131 -10.18 17.28 22.93
C ALA A 131 -9.38 18.50 23.43
N ARG A 132 -8.56 19.11 22.57
CA ARG A 132 -7.82 20.35 22.89
C ARG A 132 -8.77 21.51 23.15
N ALA A 133 -9.80 21.68 22.32
CA ALA A 133 -10.80 22.73 22.50
C ALA A 133 -11.54 22.58 23.84
N THR A 134 -11.98 21.37 24.17
CA THR A 134 -12.64 21.07 25.46
C THR A 134 -11.70 21.32 26.64
N LEU A 135 -10.44 20.89 26.55
CA LEU A 135 -9.45 21.11 27.61
C LEU A 135 -9.18 22.60 27.84
N GLU A 136 -9.05 23.40 26.77
CA GLU A 136 -8.82 24.84 26.92
C GLU A 136 -10.05 25.55 27.50
N ALA A 137 -11.26 25.14 27.10
CA ALA A 137 -12.50 25.64 27.70
C ALA A 137 -12.57 25.32 29.21
N GLU A 138 -12.35 24.06 29.59
CA GLU A 138 -12.30 23.67 31.01
C GLU A 138 -11.22 24.41 31.80
N ARG A 139 -10.05 24.63 31.17
CA ARG A 139 -8.95 25.36 31.78
C ARG A 139 -9.34 26.81 32.02
N ALA A 140 -9.93 27.47 31.03
CA ALA A 140 -10.42 28.84 31.14
C ALA A 140 -11.48 28.96 32.25
N ASP A 141 -12.43 28.04 32.31
CA ASP A 141 -13.48 28.00 33.33
C ASP A 141 -12.90 27.80 34.74
N LYS A 142 -11.98 26.84 34.91
CA LYS A 142 -11.32 26.58 36.21
C LYS A 142 -10.49 27.77 36.66
N VAL A 143 -9.73 28.39 35.75
CA VAL A 143 -8.95 29.60 36.05
C VAL A 143 -9.88 30.76 36.44
N GLY A 144 -10.97 30.96 35.70
CA GLY A 144 -11.99 31.96 36.01
C GLY A 144 -12.61 31.76 37.40
N ALA A 145 -13.04 30.53 37.71
CA ALA A 145 -13.62 30.18 39.01
C ALA A 145 -12.63 30.36 40.17
N VAL A 146 -11.35 30.00 39.97
CA VAL A 146 -10.31 30.21 40.98
C VAL A 146 -10.05 31.70 41.19
N ASN A 147 -9.97 32.50 40.12
CA ASN A 147 -9.78 33.93 40.21
C ASN A 147 -10.95 34.63 40.94
N ALA A 148 -12.18 34.23 40.64
CA ALA A 148 -13.37 34.71 41.35
C ALA A 148 -13.27 34.37 42.85
N ARG A 149 -12.97 33.11 43.20
CA ARG A 149 -12.80 32.70 44.60
C ARG A 149 -11.69 33.45 45.32
N ILE A 150 -10.59 33.76 44.63
CA ILE A 150 -9.49 34.56 45.20
C ILE A 150 -9.96 36.00 45.45
N SER A 151 -10.71 36.59 44.51
CA SER A 151 -11.27 37.93 44.65
C SER A 151 -12.21 38.00 45.85
N ASP A 152 -13.14 37.05 45.98
CA ASP A 152 -14.09 36.97 47.10
C ASP A 152 -13.36 36.84 48.44
N LYS A 153 -12.36 35.95 48.52
CA LYS A 153 -11.55 35.78 49.73
C LYS A 153 -10.76 37.04 50.09
N ARG A 154 -10.24 37.78 49.10
CA ARG A 154 -9.56 39.06 49.33
C ARG A 154 -10.53 40.12 49.83
N ALA A 155 -11.72 40.20 49.27
CA ALA A 155 -12.75 41.13 49.71
C ALA A 155 -13.20 40.83 51.15
N ALA A 156 -13.45 39.56 51.47
CA ALA A 156 -13.77 39.11 52.82
C ALA A 156 -12.65 39.44 53.82
N ALA A 157 -11.40 39.09 53.51
CA ALA A 157 -10.27 39.39 54.38
C ALA A 157 -10.05 40.91 54.56
N ALA A 158 -10.30 41.72 53.53
CA ALA A 158 -10.23 43.19 53.65
C ALA A 158 -11.33 43.72 54.57
N ALA A 159 -12.56 43.18 54.47
CA ALA A 159 -13.66 43.52 55.37
C ALA A 159 -13.36 43.10 56.82
N ASP A 160 -12.80 41.91 57.03
CA ASP A 160 -12.41 41.42 58.36
C ASP A 160 -11.31 42.29 58.98
N VAL A 161 -10.32 42.72 58.20
CA VAL A 161 -9.26 43.65 58.65
C VAL A 161 -9.86 44.99 59.04
N GLU A 162 -10.81 45.53 58.25
CA GLU A 162 -11.45 46.80 58.59
C GLU A 162 -12.32 46.67 59.85
N ALA A 163 -13.05 45.57 60.00
CA ALA A 163 -13.82 45.28 61.20
C ALA A 163 -12.92 45.12 62.43
N ALA A 164 -11.79 44.42 62.32
CA ALA A 164 -10.81 44.27 63.40
C ALA A 164 -10.17 45.61 63.78
N ARG A 165 -9.85 46.47 62.79
CA ARG A 165 -9.37 47.83 63.04
C ARG A 165 -10.43 48.66 63.76
N ALA A 166 -11.68 48.61 63.31
CA ALA A 166 -12.77 49.33 63.96
C ALA A 166 -12.99 48.86 65.40
N ALA A 167 -12.88 47.55 65.67
CA ALA A 167 -12.98 46.98 67.01
C ALA A 167 -11.81 47.36 67.93
N ALA A 168 -10.59 47.48 67.39
CA ALA A 168 -9.40 47.84 68.17
C ALA A 168 -9.24 49.35 68.42
N ARG A 169 -9.93 50.21 67.65
CA ARG A 169 -9.86 51.68 67.78
C ARG A 169 -10.12 52.19 69.21
N PRO A 170 -11.15 51.74 69.94
CA PRO A 170 -11.42 52.21 71.31
C PRO A 170 -10.30 51.85 72.30
N GLU A 171 -9.69 50.68 72.15
CA GLU A 171 -8.57 50.24 73.01
C GLU A 171 -7.34 51.11 72.78
N VAL A 172 -7.03 51.44 71.52
CA VAL A 172 -5.96 52.37 71.16
C VAL A 172 -6.26 53.77 71.68
N GLU A 173 -7.50 54.25 71.57
CA GLU A 173 -7.92 55.54 72.13
C GLU A 173 -7.67 55.61 73.64
N SER A 174 -8.09 54.59 74.39
CA SER A 174 -7.88 54.52 75.83
C SER A 174 -6.40 54.56 76.20
N ALA A 175 -5.58 53.72 75.53
CA ALA A 175 -4.14 53.67 75.79
C ALA A 175 -3.44 55.00 75.47
N VAL A 176 -3.82 55.66 74.37
CA VAL A 176 -3.26 56.97 74.00
C VAL A 176 -3.72 58.06 74.98
N ALA A 177 -4.98 58.04 75.42
CA ALA A 177 -5.51 58.98 76.40
C ALA A 177 -4.77 58.85 77.75
N GLU A 178 -4.48 57.64 78.21
CA GLU A 178 -3.69 57.40 79.43
C GLU A 178 -2.28 57.97 79.32
N VAL A 179 -1.58 57.70 78.20
CA VAL A 179 -0.22 58.21 77.97
C VAL A 179 -0.22 59.73 77.85
N ALA A 180 -1.20 60.31 77.15
CA ALA A 180 -1.34 61.76 76.99
C ALA A 180 -1.66 62.46 78.32
N ALA A 181 -2.53 61.89 79.14
CA ALA A 181 -2.85 62.40 80.47
C ALA A 181 -1.62 62.41 81.39
N LEU A 182 -0.83 61.32 81.38
CA LEU A 182 0.41 61.22 82.15
C LEU A 182 1.44 62.26 81.68
N ALA A 183 1.63 62.40 80.36
CA ALA A 183 2.55 63.39 79.79
C ALA A 183 2.12 64.83 80.13
N GLY A 184 0.82 65.14 80.04
CA GLY A 184 0.27 66.44 80.40
C GLY A 184 0.45 66.78 81.88
N GLN A 185 0.26 65.79 82.76
CA GLN A 185 0.52 65.95 84.19
C GLN A 185 2.00 66.20 84.47
N LEU A 186 2.91 65.49 83.80
CA LEU A 186 4.35 65.68 83.93
C LEU A 186 4.79 67.09 83.49
N ALA A 187 4.23 67.60 82.40
CA ALA A 187 4.62 68.90 81.82
C ALA A 187 4.07 70.10 82.59
N THR A 188 2.85 70.00 83.13
CA THR A 188 2.14 71.11 83.78
C THR A 188 2.17 71.07 85.30
N GLY A 189 2.55 69.92 85.88
CA GLY A 189 2.56 69.69 87.33
C GLY A 189 1.18 69.54 87.97
N LYS A 190 0.09 69.53 87.19
CA LYS A 190 -1.30 69.34 87.64
C LYS A 190 -1.98 68.25 86.82
N ALA A 191 -2.89 67.50 87.43
CA ALA A 191 -3.68 66.49 86.73
C ALA A 191 -4.57 67.18 85.67
N PRO A 192 -4.48 66.80 84.38
CA PRO A 192 -5.34 67.34 83.34
C PRO A 192 -6.76 66.77 83.44
N ASP A 193 -7.74 67.51 82.92
CA ASP A 193 -9.13 67.07 82.84
C ASP A 193 -9.27 65.89 81.86
N ALA A 194 -9.91 64.79 82.30
CA ALA A 194 -9.96 63.54 81.54
C ALA A 194 -10.82 63.66 80.27
N ASP A 195 -11.92 64.41 80.34
CA ASP A 195 -12.81 64.62 79.20
C ASP A 195 -12.16 65.49 78.12
N ALA A 196 -11.41 66.53 78.53
CA ALA A 196 -10.64 67.36 77.63
C ALA A 196 -9.51 66.57 76.92
N VAL A 197 -8.80 65.69 77.62
CA VAL A 197 -7.76 64.82 77.02
C VAL A 197 -8.39 63.83 76.04
N ALA A 198 -9.50 63.17 76.41
CA ALA A 198 -10.20 62.24 75.53
C ALA A 198 -10.73 62.94 74.26
N ALA A 199 -11.27 64.16 74.38
CA ALA A 199 -11.72 64.96 73.24
C ALA A 199 -10.56 65.36 72.31
N ALA A 200 -9.43 65.78 72.88
CA ALA A 200 -8.23 66.13 72.11
C ALA A 200 -7.63 64.93 71.37
N VAL A 201 -7.57 63.76 72.01
CA VAL A 201 -7.11 62.51 71.38
C VAL A 201 -8.03 62.09 70.23
N ARG A 202 -9.35 62.13 70.41
CA ARG A 202 -10.31 61.84 69.33
C ARG A 202 -10.14 62.80 68.15
N SER A 203 -9.99 64.10 68.42
CA SER A 203 -9.74 65.09 67.38
C SER A 203 -8.42 64.86 66.65
N ALA A 204 -7.35 64.47 67.36
CA ALA A 204 -6.04 64.19 66.75
C ALA A 204 -6.02 62.89 65.94
N MET A 205 -6.80 61.89 66.34
CA MET A 205 -6.99 60.63 65.61
C MET A 205 -7.91 60.76 64.38
N GLY A 206 -8.43 61.96 64.10
CA GLY A 206 -9.37 62.19 62.99
C GLY A 206 -10.71 61.51 63.18
N MET A 207 -11.09 61.18 64.43
CA MET A 207 -12.42 60.66 64.76
C MET A 207 -13.34 61.87 64.98
N GLU A 208 -13.97 62.34 63.90
CA GLU A 208 -14.93 63.42 63.97
C GLU A 208 -16.09 63.06 64.92
N VAL A 209 -16.46 64.02 65.76
CA VAL A 209 -17.58 63.92 66.70
C VAL A 209 -18.88 63.88 65.88
N PRO A 210 -19.70 62.81 65.95
CA PRO A 210 -21.05 62.89 65.40
C PRO A 210 -21.82 63.98 66.15
N ALA A 211 -22.38 64.93 65.40
CA ALA A 211 -23.19 66.05 65.91
C ALA A 211 -24.46 65.58 66.64
#